data_AF-A0A920NDW4-F1
#
_entry.id   AF-A0A920NDW4-F1
#
_cell.length_a   1.000
_cell.length_b   1.000
_cell.length_c   1.000
_cell.angle_alpha   90.00
_cell.angle_beta   90.00
_cell.angle_gamma   90.00
#
_symmetry.space_group_name_H-M   'P 1'
#
loop_
_entity.id
_entity.type
_entity.pdbx_description
1 polymer ?
#
loop_
_entity_poly.entity_id
_entity_poly.type
_entity_poly.pdbx_seq_one_letter_code
_entity_poly.pdbx_strand_id
1 'polypeptide(L)'
;MTLRATLDSDLKEAMRNKDVIKRTVLRTVLSEIRNTEIAKQNTLDDSGIEVVITKQAQQRKDSFEAYITAERHDLVERKLRN
;
A
#
# COMPACT_ATOMS: atom_id res chain seq x y z
N MET A 1 8.10 -21.98 -0.97
CA MET A 1 7.82 -20.83 -1.87
C MET A 1 7.94 -19.60 -1.00
N THR A 2 8.76 -18.61 -1.37
CA THR A 2 8.97 -17.39 -0.55
C THR A 2 7.84 -16.40 -0.72
N LEU A 3 7.69 -15.45 0.20
CA LEU A 3 6.67 -14.41 0.10
C LEU A 3 6.88 -13.56 -1.15
N ARG A 4 8.14 -13.25 -1.49
CA ARG A 4 8.51 -12.54 -2.73
C ARG A 4 8.04 -13.27 -3.99
N ALA A 5 8.29 -14.58 -4.06
CA ALA A 5 7.86 -15.40 -5.20
C ALA A 5 6.33 -15.46 -5.32
N THR A 6 5.61 -15.40 -4.20
CA THR A 6 4.15 -15.34 -4.16
C THR A 6 3.64 -14.01 -4.72
N LEU A 7 4.20 -12.88 -4.29
CA LEU A 7 3.84 -11.55 -4.82
C LEU A 7 4.09 -11.45 -6.34
N ASP A 8 5.20 -11.99 -6.83
CA ASP A 8 5.51 -12.01 -8.26
C ASP A 8 4.54 -12.90 -9.05
N SER A 9 4.13 -14.04 -8.50
CA SER A 9 3.13 -14.94 -9.09
C SER A 9 1.76 -14.26 -9.17
N ASP A 10 1.33 -13.66 -8.06
CA ASP A 10 0.05 -12.96 -7.95
C ASP A 10 -0.02 -11.75 -8.89
N LEU A 11 1.11 -11.05 -9.10
CA LEU A 11 1.18 -9.95 -10.04
C LEU A 11 0.95 -10.44 -11.47
N LYS A 12 1.59 -11.55 -11.85
CA LYS A 12 1.39 -12.16 -13.17
C LYS A 12 -0.06 -12.61 -13.34
N GLU A 13 -0.67 -13.17 -12.30
CA GLU A 13 -2.07 -13.56 -12.33
C GLU A 13 -3.01 -12.35 -12.48
N ALA A 14 -2.81 -11.29 -11.69
CA ALA A 14 -3.57 -10.06 -11.81
C ALA A 14 -3.45 -9.43 -13.20
N MET A 15 -2.26 -9.54 -13.83
CA MET A 15 -2.06 -9.10 -15.22
C MET A 15 -2.86 -9.95 -16.22
N ARG A 16 -2.85 -11.28 -16.07
CA ARG A 16 -3.63 -12.19 -16.94
C ARG A 16 -5.13 -11.96 -16.80
N ASN A 17 -5.61 -11.78 -15.58
CA ASN A 17 -7.02 -11.57 -15.26
C ASN A 17 -7.49 -10.13 -15.54
N LYS A 18 -6.58 -9.24 -15.98
CA LYS A 18 -6.84 -7.81 -16.18
C LYS A 18 -7.39 -7.10 -14.93
N ASP A 19 -7.07 -7.62 -13.74
CA ASP A 19 -7.45 -7.02 -12.46
C ASP A 19 -6.59 -5.78 -12.20
N VAL A 20 -7.15 -4.61 -12.56
CA VAL A 20 -6.45 -3.33 -12.48
C VAL A 20 -6.11 -2.96 -11.04
N ILE A 21 -7.01 -3.24 -10.10
CA ILE A 21 -6.84 -2.87 -8.69
C ILE A 21 -5.74 -3.73 -8.06
N LYS A 22 -5.88 -5.06 -8.12
CA LYS A 22 -4.90 -6.00 -7.56
C LYS A 22 -3.52 -5.79 -8.17
N ARG A 23 -3.44 -5.60 -9.50
CA ARG A 23 -2.19 -5.32 -10.21
C ARG A 23 -1.51 -4.04 -9.71
N THR A 24 -2.29 -2.98 -9.50
CA THR A 24 -1.73 -1.68 -9.06
C THR A 24 -1.21 -1.79 -7.64
N VAL A 25 -1.98 -2.40 -6.74
CA VAL A 25 -1.56 -2.64 -5.35
C VAL A 25 -0.28 -3.47 -5.28
N LEU A 26 -0.22 -4.59 -6.00
CA LEU A 26 0.95 -5.48 -6.02
C LEU A 26 2.20 -4.77 -6.55
N ARG A 27 2.08 -3.94 -7.60
CA ARG A 27 3.20 -3.14 -8.11
C ARG A 27 3.71 -2.14 -7.09
N THR A 28 2.80 -1.43 -6.41
CA THR A 28 3.21 -0.49 -5.37
C THR A 28 3.94 -1.21 -4.24
N VAL A 29 3.43 -2.34 -3.77
CA VAL A 29 4.07 -3.14 -2.71
C VAL A 29 5.47 -3.60 -3.12
N LEU A 30 5.63 -4.14 -4.34
CA LEU A 30 6.93 -4.59 -4.85
C LEU A 30 7.94 -3.44 -5.00
N SER A 31 7.48 -2.26 -5.44
CA SER A 31 8.33 -1.06 -5.47
C SER A 31 8.78 -0.64 -4.08
N GLU A 32 7.90 -0.69 -3.08
CA GLU A 32 8.22 -0.31 -1.71
C GLU A 32 9.17 -1.29 -1.02
N ILE A 33 9.04 -2.58 -1.31
CA ILE A 33 10.02 -3.59 -0.91
C ILE A 33 11.38 -3.22 -1.49
N ARG A 34 11.46 -2.97 -2.81
CA ARG A 34 12.71 -2.59 -3.48
C ARG A 34 13.30 -1.29 -2.91
N ASN A 35 12.47 -0.28 -2.66
CA ASN A 35 12.92 0.98 -2.06
C ASN A 35 13.50 0.74 -0.66
N THR A 36 12.88 -0.13 0.13
CA THR A 36 13.36 -0.50 1.46
C THR A 36 14.67 -1.28 1.39
N GLU A 37 14.81 -2.20 0.42
CA GLU A 37 16.06 -2.94 0.18
C GLU A 37 17.21 -2.00 -0.19
N ILE A 38 16.95 -1.02 -1.07
CA ILE A 38 17.92 0.01 -1.45
C ILE A 38 18.31 0.84 -0.23
N ALA A 39 17.33 1.30 0.56
CA ALA A 39 17.57 2.13 1.74
C ALA A 39 18.38 1.41 2.83
N LYS A 40 18.14 0.09 3.00
CA LYS A 40 18.88 -0.74 3.96
C LYS A 40 20.16 -1.33 3.40
N GLN A 41 20.42 -1.16 2.10
CA GLN A 41 21.51 -1.81 1.36
C GLN A 41 21.55 -3.34 1.58
N ASN A 42 20.38 -3.96 1.74
CA ASN A 42 20.24 -5.38 2.02
C ASN A 42 18.92 -5.93 1.44
N THR A 43 18.93 -7.20 1.04
CA THR A 43 17.72 -7.92 0.61
C THR A 43 16.85 -8.23 1.83
N LEU A 44 15.54 -8.05 1.69
CA LEU A 44 14.60 -8.41 2.75
C LEU A 44 14.29 -9.91 2.71
N ASP A 45 14.22 -10.51 3.89
CA ASP A 45 13.61 -11.81 4.08
C ASP A 45 12.07 -11.67 4.16
N ASP A 46 11.38 -12.81 4.29
CA ASP A 46 9.92 -12.83 4.31
C ASP A 46 9.35 -11.97 5.47
N SER A 47 10.00 -11.97 6.64
CA SER A 47 9.63 -11.12 7.78
C SER A 47 9.77 -9.62 7.46
N GLY A 48 10.88 -9.22 6.84
CA GLY A 48 11.08 -7.86 6.37
C GLY A 48 10.03 -7.42 5.35
N ILE A 49 9.62 -8.32 4.46
CA ILE A 49 8.55 -8.07 3.48
C ILE A 49 7.19 -7.90 4.17
N GLU A 50 6.85 -8.73 5.16
CA GLU A 50 5.61 -8.60 5.94
C GLU A 50 5.49 -7.24 6.64
N VAL A 51 6.60 -6.73 7.18
CA VAL A 51 6.64 -5.40 7.80
C VAL A 51 6.33 -4.31 6.77
N VAL A 52 6.88 -4.39 5.55
CA VAL A 52 6.61 -3.42 4.47
C VAL A 52 5.13 -3.46 4.08
N ILE A 53 4.55 -4.65 3.92
CA ILE A 53 3.13 -4.83 3.58
C ILE A 53 2.23 -4.25 4.68
N THR A 54 2.53 -4.54 5.94
CA THR A 54 1.77 -4.05 7.10
C THR A 54 1.78 -2.52 7.15
N LYS A 55 2.96 -1.92 6.96
CA LYS A 55 3.11 -0.46 6.91
C LYS A 55 2.30 0.16 5.77
N GLN A 56 2.34 -0.44 4.58
CA GLN A 56 1.56 0.01 3.42
C GLN A 56 0.04 -0.11 3.66
N ALA A 57 -0.42 -1.17 4.32
CA ALA A 57 -1.82 -1.32 4.69
C ALA A 57 -2.27 -0.24 5.69
N GLN A 58 -1.46 0.04 6.70
CA GLN A 58 -1.74 1.08 7.68
C GLN A 58 -1.79 2.48 7.03
N GLN A 59 -0.81 2.82 6.18
CA GLN A 59 -0.79 4.11 5.48
C GLN A 59 -2.04 4.35 4.61
N ARG A 60 -2.56 3.29 3.98
CA ARG A 60 -3.81 3.37 3.20
C ARG A 60 -5.02 3.59 4.09
N LYS A 61 -5.07 2.92 5.24
CA LYS A 61 -6.12 3.10 6.24
C LYS A 61 -6.10 4.53 6.80
N ASP A 62 -4.94 5.01 7.21
CA ASP A 62 -4.76 6.37 7.73
C ASP A 62 -5.14 7.41 6.68
N SER A 63 -4.74 7.20 5.42
CA SER A 63 -5.12 8.10 4.32
C SER A 63 -6.63 8.12 4.10
N PHE A 64 -7.28 6.96 4.16
CA PHE A 64 -8.74 6.86 4.02
C PHE A 64 -9.47 7.57 5.16
N GLU A 65 -9.03 7.37 6.41
CA GLU A 65 -9.57 8.07 7.58
C GLU A 65 -9.35 9.59 7.50
N ALA A 66 -8.19 10.03 7.01
CA ALA A 66 -7.89 11.42 6.76
C ALA A 66 -8.78 12.04 5.68
N TYR A 67 -9.07 11.31 4.59
CA TYR A 67 -10.02 11.75 3.55
C TYR A 67 -11.43 11.94 4.12
N ILE A 68 -11.96 10.96 4.87
CA ILE A 68 -13.28 11.06 5.50
C ILE A 68 -13.33 12.25 6.46
N THR A 69 -12.28 12.44 7.25
CA THR A 69 -12.20 13.52 8.22
C THR A 69 -12.10 14.87 7.50
N ALA A 70 -11.30 15.00 6.45
CA ALA A 70 -11.18 16.23 5.66
C ALA A 70 -12.50 16.63 4.98
N GLU A 71 -13.25 15.67 4.41
CA GLU A 71 -14.60 15.87 3.84
C GLU A 71 -15.71 16.07 4.90
N ARG A 72 -15.35 16.03 6.18
CA ARG A 72 -16.23 16.40 7.30
C ARG A 72 -15.83 17.73 7.92
N HIS A 73 -14.54 18.07 7.88
CA HIS A 73 -14.01 19.34 8.38
C HIS A 73 -14.41 20.53 7.49
N ASP A 74 -14.43 20.36 6.17
CA ASP A 74 -14.98 21.35 5.23
C ASP A 74 -16.45 21.71 5.53
N LEU A 75 -17.24 20.74 6.03
CA LEU A 75 -18.64 20.93 6.43
C LEU A 75 -18.78 21.60 7.81
N VAL A 76 -17.82 21.41 8.71
CA VAL A 76 -17.82 21.98 10.07
C VAL A 76 -17.40 23.45 10.06
N GLU A 77 -16.41 23.84 9.26
CA GLU A 77 -16.00 25.25 9.15
C GLU A 77 -17.10 26.15 8.58
N ARG A 78 -17.95 25.61 7.70
CA ARG A 78 -19.09 26.36 7.13
C ARG A 78 -20.23 26.62 8.13
N LYS A 79 -20.28 25.93 9.26
CA LYS A 79 -21.34 26.11 10.28
C LYS A 79 -20.99 27.06 11.44
N LEU A 80 -19.73 27.51 11.54
CA LEU A 80 -19.26 28.38 12.64
C LEU A 80 -19.19 29.88 12.29
N ARG A 81 -19.65 30.29 11.10
CA ARG A 81 -20.01 31.69 10.79
C ARG A 81 -21.53 31.84 10.80
N ASN A 82 -22.11 31.99 11.98
CA ASN A 82 -23.41 32.65 12.19
C ASN A 82 -23.21 33.72 13.25
#